data_AF-A0A2T0T3A2-F1
#
_entry.id   AF-A0A2T0T3A2-F1
#
_cell.length_a   1.000
_cell.length_b   1.000
_cell.length_c   1.000
_cell.angle_alpha   90.00
_cell.angle_beta   90.00
_cell.angle_gamma   90.00
#
_symmetry.space_group_name_H-M   'P 1'
#
loop_
_entity.id
_entity.type
_entity.pdbx_description
1 polymer ?
#
loop_
_entity_poly.entity_id
_entity_poly.type
_entity_poly.pdbx_seq_one_letter_code
_entity_poly.pdbx_strand_id
1 'polypeptide(L)'
;MATPKNKSQHQSLATDLISSIEAKLGEAGTATKKMKKSIEKSAEKLAKKLTKLMSKTEKKTDKSAKAVAKKAKKESNKAAKNAKKAAKNAKRAISKKVESAEKSEQTPATPAAQRTPARPAAKPTSSSRTRPAQPKKPAAAEPTPATDDTTQTA
;
A
#
# COMPACT_ATOMS: atom_id res chain seq x y z
N MET A 1 -23.27 -6.09 5.65
CA MET A 1 -23.83 -7.09 4.72
C MET A 1 -22.70 -7.91 4.11
N ALA A 2 -22.82 -9.24 4.10
CA ALA A 2 -21.87 -10.12 3.42
C ALA A 2 -22.17 -10.09 1.91
N THR A 3 -21.15 -9.82 1.10
CA THR A 3 -21.25 -9.89 -0.37
C THR A 3 -21.48 -11.35 -0.80
N PRO A 4 -22.14 -11.61 -1.94
CA PRO A 4 -22.45 -12.98 -2.39
C PRO A 4 -21.21 -13.87 -2.51
N LYS A 5 -20.07 -13.29 -2.90
CA LYS A 5 -18.76 -13.97 -2.95
C LYS A 5 -18.31 -14.53 -1.59
N ASN A 6 -18.60 -13.82 -0.50
CA ASN A 6 -18.23 -14.25 0.86
C ASN A 6 -19.14 -15.35 1.40
N LYS A 7 -20.40 -15.43 0.95
CA LYS A 7 -21.33 -16.49 1.35
C LYS A 7 -20.93 -17.83 0.73
N SER A 8 -20.60 -17.84 -0.56
CA SER A 8 -20.11 -19.06 -1.23
C SER A 8 -18.80 -19.55 -0.61
N GLN A 9 -17.82 -18.67 -0.41
CA GLN A 9 -16.58 -19.04 0.27
C GLN A 9 -16.79 -19.53 1.72
N HIS A 10 -17.74 -18.93 2.44
CA HIS A 10 -18.09 -19.37 3.79
C HIS A 10 -18.62 -20.80 3.80
N GLN A 11 -19.57 -21.11 2.91
CA GLN A 11 -20.14 -22.45 2.85
C GLN A 11 -19.14 -23.48 2.36
N SER A 12 -18.35 -23.17 1.33
CA SER A 12 -17.30 -24.07 0.85
C SER A 12 -16.27 -24.37 1.94
N LEU A 13 -15.82 -23.36 2.70
CA LEU A 13 -14.90 -23.58 3.82
C LEU A 13 -15.54 -24.37 4.96
N ALA A 14 -16.82 -24.13 5.26
CA ALA A 14 -17.52 -24.86 6.30
C ALA A 14 -17.67 -26.33 5.92
N THR A 15 -18.09 -26.64 4.68
CA THR A 15 -18.22 -28.03 4.20
C THR A 15 -16.88 -28.75 4.18
N ASP A 16 -15.81 -28.08 3.75
CA ASP A 16 -14.47 -28.69 3.68
C ASP A 16 -13.91 -28.99 5.08
N LEU A 17 -14.13 -28.09 6.04
CA LEU A 17 -13.79 -28.33 7.44
C LEU A 17 -14.61 -29.46 8.05
N ILE A 18 -15.91 -29.54 7.76
CA ILE A 18 -16.76 -30.64 8.23
C ILE A 18 -16.26 -31.96 7.66
N SER A 19 -16.07 -32.06 6.34
CA SER A 19 -15.58 -33.28 5.69
C SER A 19 -14.20 -33.69 6.21
N SER A 20 -13.28 -32.75 6.42
CA SER A 20 -11.95 -33.04 6.97
C SER A 20 -12.02 -33.60 8.39
N ILE A 21 -12.87 -33.02 9.25
CA ILE A 21 -13.06 -33.49 10.63
C ILE A 21 -13.81 -34.82 10.66
N GLU A 22 -14.83 -35.00 9.83
CA GLU A 22 -15.57 -36.26 9.72
C GLU A 22 -14.70 -37.40 9.18
N ALA A 23 -13.80 -37.14 8.23
CA ALA A 23 -12.84 -38.13 7.74
C ALA A 23 -11.87 -38.57 8.85
N LYS A 24 -11.31 -37.59 9.59
CA LYS A 24 -10.43 -37.86 10.75
C LYS A 24 -11.14 -38.62 11.86
N LEU A 25 -12.43 -38.34 12.08
CA LEU A 25 -13.23 -39.05 13.08
C LEU A 25 -13.66 -40.43 12.58
N GLY A 26 -13.97 -40.61 11.30
CA GLY A 26 -14.31 -41.91 10.72
C GLY A 26 -13.20 -42.94 10.86
N GLU A 27 -11.94 -42.52 10.81
CA GLU A 27 -10.78 -43.36 11.16
C GLU A 27 -10.69 -43.69 12.66
N ALA A 28 -11.24 -42.83 13.53
CA ALA A 28 -11.20 -42.98 14.99
C ALA A 28 -12.48 -43.60 15.59
N GLY A 29 -13.54 -43.83 14.80
CA GLY A 29 -14.82 -44.41 15.22
C GLY A 29 -16.05 -43.67 14.67
N THR A 30 -17.25 -44.21 14.89
CA THR A 30 -18.48 -43.61 14.35
C THR A 30 -18.84 -42.30 15.07
N ALA A 31 -18.85 -41.20 14.33
CA ALA A 31 -19.24 -39.90 14.86
C ALA A 31 -20.74 -39.88 15.22
N THR A 32 -21.05 -39.79 16.52
CA THR A 32 -22.42 -39.67 17.02
C THR A 32 -23.11 -38.41 16.48
N LYS A 33 -24.45 -38.44 16.38
CA LYS A 33 -25.27 -37.31 15.89
C LYS A 33 -25.02 -36.00 16.64
N LYS A 34 -24.67 -36.07 17.93
CA LYS A 34 -24.28 -34.90 18.74
C LYS A 34 -22.93 -34.32 18.32
N MET A 35 -21.94 -35.18 18.02
CA MET A 35 -20.64 -34.74 17.50
C MET A 35 -20.79 -34.08 16.13
N LYS A 36 -21.54 -34.67 15.19
CA LYS A 36 -21.79 -34.07 13.87
C LYS A 36 -22.34 -32.64 13.97
N LYS A 37 -23.38 -32.43 14.80
CA LYS A 37 -23.93 -31.08 15.06
C LYS A 37 -22.93 -30.11 15.71
N SER A 38 -22.05 -30.61 16.57
CA SER A 38 -20.99 -29.78 17.18
C SER A 38 -19.95 -29.36 16.13
N ILE A 39 -19.58 -30.27 15.24
CA ILE A 39 -18.63 -30.05 14.15
C ILE A 39 -19.19 -29.02 13.18
N GLU A 40 -20.45 -29.18 12.74
CA GLU A 40 -21.14 -28.22 11.87
C GLU A 40 -21.11 -26.80 12.47
N LYS A 41 -21.56 -26.63 13.73
CA LYS A 41 -21.56 -25.32 14.39
C LYS A 41 -20.17 -24.73 14.55
N SER A 42 -19.17 -25.56 14.82
CA SER A 42 -17.79 -25.14 15.01
C SER A 42 -17.14 -24.73 13.69
N ALA A 43 -17.36 -25.51 12.64
CA ALA A 43 -16.92 -25.24 11.27
C ALA A 43 -17.55 -23.95 10.74
N GLU A 44 -18.86 -23.74 10.93
CA GLU A 44 -19.54 -22.50 10.55
C GLU A 44 -18.93 -21.27 11.25
N LYS A 45 -18.63 -21.37 12.55
CA LYS A 45 -17.99 -20.29 13.33
C LYS A 45 -16.57 -20.01 12.82
N LEU A 46 -15.79 -21.04 12.51
CA LEU A 46 -14.43 -20.90 11.99
C LEU A 46 -14.44 -20.29 10.58
N ALA A 47 -15.25 -20.81 9.68
CA ALA A 47 -15.42 -20.27 8.33
C ALA A 47 -15.84 -18.79 8.37
N LYS A 48 -16.70 -18.39 9.32
CA LYS A 48 -17.12 -16.99 9.48
C LYS A 48 -15.98 -16.08 9.94
N LYS A 49 -15.07 -16.58 10.79
CA LYS A 49 -13.87 -15.84 11.21
C LYS A 49 -12.87 -15.71 10.06
N LEU A 50 -12.63 -16.79 9.31
CA LEU A 50 -11.71 -16.82 8.17
C LEU A 50 -12.16 -15.87 7.05
N THR A 51 -13.42 -15.96 6.63
CA THR A 51 -14.00 -15.05 5.62
C THR A 51 -13.97 -13.59 6.07
N LYS A 52 -14.17 -13.31 7.37
CA LYS A 52 -14.03 -11.96 7.92
C LYS A 52 -12.59 -11.43 7.91
N LEU A 53 -11.59 -12.30 8.10
CA LEU A 53 -10.19 -11.92 7.99
C LEU A 53 -9.80 -11.67 6.53
N MET A 54 -10.17 -12.57 5.62
CA MET A 54 -9.88 -12.43 4.18
C MET A 54 -10.52 -11.17 3.59
N SER A 55 -11.78 -10.89 3.91
CA SER A 55 -12.44 -9.67 3.46
C SER A 55 -11.85 -8.38 4.06
N LYS A 56 -11.23 -8.45 5.24
CA LYS A 56 -10.49 -7.31 5.82
C LYS A 56 -9.16 -7.09 5.12
N THR A 57 -8.45 -8.15 4.76
CA THR A 57 -7.17 -8.06 4.03
C THR A 57 -7.41 -7.54 2.62
N GLU A 58 -8.39 -8.07 1.90
CA GLU A 58 -8.76 -7.59 0.55
C GLU A 58 -9.14 -6.10 0.55
N LYS A 59 -9.94 -5.66 1.53
CA LYS A 59 -10.29 -4.23 1.65
C LYS A 59 -9.09 -3.33 1.93
N LYS A 60 -8.05 -3.82 2.60
CA LYS A 60 -6.82 -3.05 2.86
C LYS A 60 -5.95 -2.98 1.60
N THR A 61 -5.83 -4.08 0.87
CA THR A 61 -5.08 -4.15 -0.40
C THR A 61 -5.75 -3.33 -1.50
N ASP A 62 -7.09 -3.35 -1.59
CA ASP A 62 -7.82 -2.54 -2.57
C ASP A 62 -7.65 -1.04 -2.33
N LYS A 63 -7.64 -0.61 -1.07
CA LYS A 63 -7.43 0.80 -0.71
C LYS A 63 -6.01 1.26 -1.04
N SER A 64 -4.99 0.44 -0.75
CA SER A 64 -3.60 0.78 -1.07
C SER A 64 -3.39 0.79 -2.59
N ALA A 65 -3.90 -0.20 -3.31
CA ALA A 65 -3.82 -0.27 -4.77
C ALA A 65 -4.49 0.95 -5.44
N LYS A 66 -5.67 1.35 -4.97
CA LYS A 66 -6.39 2.53 -5.50
C LYS A 66 -5.65 3.84 -5.20
N ALA A 67 -4.97 3.94 -4.06
CA ALA A 67 -4.15 5.10 -3.72
C ALA A 67 -2.89 5.20 -4.61
N VAL A 68 -2.22 4.07 -4.84
CA VAL A 68 -1.06 3.98 -5.75
C VAL A 68 -1.47 4.33 -7.18
N ALA A 69 -2.57 3.76 -7.68
CA ALA A 69 -3.09 4.05 -9.02
C ALA A 69 -3.44 5.53 -9.21
N LYS A 70 -4.02 6.19 -8.20
CA LYS A 70 -4.30 7.63 -8.24
C LYS A 70 -3.02 8.47 -8.30
N LYS A 71 -1.99 8.12 -7.52
CA LYS A 71 -0.69 8.82 -7.55
C LYS A 71 -0.01 8.67 -8.91
N ALA A 72 0.06 7.44 -9.43
CA ALA A 72 0.64 7.16 -10.74
C ALA A 72 -0.07 7.95 -11.87
N LYS A 73 -1.40 7.99 -11.87
CA LYS A 73 -2.17 8.77 -12.85
C LYS A 73 -1.93 10.28 -12.74
N LYS A 74 -1.74 10.81 -11.52
CA LYS A 74 -1.44 12.23 -11.29
C LYS A 74 -0.04 12.59 -11.80
N GLU A 75 0.96 11.75 -11.55
CA GLU A 75 2.33 11.94 -12.00
C GLU A 75 2.44 11.85 -13.53
N SER A 76 1.82 10.85 -14.13
CA SER A 76 1.75 10.70 -15.59
C SER A 76 1.14 11.94 -16.27
N ASN A 77 0.03 12.46 -15.74
CA ASN A 77 -0.58 13.69 -16.25
C ASN A 77 0.31 14.93 -16.10
N LYS A 78 1.07 15.03 -15.00
CA LYS A 78 2.00 16.14 -14.77
C LYS A 78 3.18 16.08 -15.76
N ALA A 79 3.73 14.88 -15.97
CA ALA A 79 4.79 14.65 -16.95
C ALA A 79 4.32 14.99 -18.37
N ALA A 80 3.13 14.54 -18.77
CA ALA A 80 2.57 14.85 -20.09
C ALA A 80 2.37 16.37 -20.30
N LYS A 81 1.90 17.10 -19.29
CA LYS A 81 1.77 18.57 -19.37
C LYS A 81 3.13 19.26 -19.48
N ASN A 82 4.14 18.81 -18.73
CA ASN A 82 5.49 19.37 -18.82
C ASN A 82 6.14 19.10 -20.17
N ALA A 83 6.02 17.88 -20.71
CA ALA A 83 6.52 17.54 -22.04
C ALA A 83 5.90 18.42 -23.14
N LYS A 84 4.58 18.65 -23.08
CA LYS A 84 3.89 19.58 -24.02
C LYS A 84 4.41 21.01 -23.90
N LYS A 85 4.66 21.49 -22.67
CA LYS A 85 5.23 22.84 -22.46
C LYS A 85 6.67 22.93 -22.98
N ALA A 86 7.50 21.93 -22.71
CA ALA A 86 8.88 21.87 -23.20
C ALA A 86 8.93 21.85 -24.73
N ALA A 87 8.10 21.02 -25.38
CA ALA A 87 8.01 20.99 -26.83
C ALA A 87 7.56 22.34 -27.42
N LYS A 88 6.58 23.01 -26.80
CA LYS A 88 6.15 24.35 -27.23
C LYS A 88 7.25 25.41 -27.04
N ASN A 89 8.02 25.33 -25.95
CA ASN A 89 9.13 26.24 -25.69
C ASN A 89 10.27 26.01 -26.69
N ALA A 90 10.66 24.76 -26.94
CA ALA A 90 11.66 24.40 -27.94
C ALA A 90 11.30 24.92 -29.33
N LYS A 91 10.03 24.74 -29.77
CA LYS A 91 9.55 25.30 -31.03
C LYS A 91 9.70 26.83 -31.09
N ARG A 92 9.33 27.54 -30.03
CA ARG A 92 9.48 29.01 -29.95
C ARG A 92 10.95 29.45 -29.97
N ALA A 93 11.83 28.72 -29.29
CA ALA A 93 13.26 29.02 -29.29
C ALA A 93 13.87 28.87 -30.69
N ILE A 94 13.48 27.84 -31.43
CA ILE A 94 13.90 27.64 -32.82
C ILE A 94 13.36 28.78 -33.70
N SER A 95 12.06 29.09 -33.63
CA SER A 95 11.48 30.18 -34.43
C SER A 95 12.13 31.53 -34.16
N LYS A 96 12.39 31.87 -32.89
CA LYS A 96 13.11 33.10 -32.54
C LYS A 96 14.53 33.11 -33.08
N LYS A 97 15.23 31.98 -33.05
CA LYS A 97 16.62 31.90 -33.52
C LYS A 97 16.73 32.09 -35.03
N VAL A 98 15.75 31.59 -35.79
CA VAL A 98 15.65 31.79 -37.25
C VAL A 98 15.31 33.25 -37.56
N GLU A 99 14.33 33.84 -36.86
CA GLU A 99 13.92 35.24 -37.05
C GLU A 99 15.03 36.24 -36.65
N SER A 100 15.85 35.92 -35.64
CA SER A 100 17.02 36.73 -35.28
C SER A 100 18.22 36.55 -36.21
N ALA A 101 18.30 35.43 -36.94
CA ALA A 101 19.37 35.19 -37.92
C ALA A 101 19.09 35.90 -39.25
N GLU A 102 17.82 36.01 -39.66
CA GLU A 102 17.42 36.78 -40.85
C GLU A 102 17.51 38.30 -40.66
N LYS A 103 17.51 38.78 -39.41
CA LYS A 103 17.60 40.23 -39.11
C LYS A 103 19.03 40.75 -38.90
N SER A 104 20.05 39.89 -38.92
CA SER A 104 21.45 40.27 -38.67
C SER A 104 22.31 40.46 -39.94
N GLU A 105 21.74 40.43 -41.15
CA GLU A 105 22.52 40.55 -42.39
C GLU A 105 22.72 41.99 -42.90
N GLN A 106 22.39 43.02 -42.11
CA GLN A 106 22.76 44.40 -42.43
C GLN A 106 23.36 45.11 -41.21
N THR A 107 24.69 45.04 -41.09
CA THR A 107 25.66 46.13 -40.91
C THR A 107 26.91 45.63 -40.16
N PRO A 108 28.14 45.84 -40.68
CA PRO A 108 29.36 45.57 -39.93
C PRO A 108 29.60 46.70 -38.92
N ALA A 109 29.54 46.39 -37.62
CA ALA A 109 29.91 47.34 -36.56
C ALA A 109 30.98 46.74 -35.64
N THR A 110 32.12 47.41 -35.67
CA THR A 110 33.23 47.59 -34.71
C THR A 110 33.09 46.94 -33.31
N PRO A 111 34.14 46.29 -32.77
CA PRO A 111 34.08 45.66 -31.45
C PRO A 111 34.29 46.69 -30.33
N ALA A 112 33.27 46.90 -29.49
CA ALA A 112 33.38 47.69 -28.26
C ALA A 112 33.15 46.82 -27.01
N ALA A 113 34.24 46.68 -26.25
CA ALA A 113 34.38 46.46 -24.81
C ALA A 113 33.33 45.61 -24.06
N GLN A 114 33.77 44.40 -23.67
CA GLN A 114 33.17 43.61 -22.60
C GLN A 114 33.27 44.34 -21.25
N ARG A 115 32.14 44.57 -20.58
CA ARG A 115 32.11 44.83 -19.13
C ARG A 115 31.40 43.69 -18.44
N THR A 116 32.14 43.01 -17.58
CA THR A 116 31.69 41.92 -16.71
C THR A 116 30.76 42.47 -15.61
N PRO A 117 29.58 41.89 -15.37
CA PRO A 117 28.83 42.18 -14.16
C PRO A 117 29.39 41.37 -12.98
N ALA A 118 29.74 42.08 -11.91
CA ALA A 118 30.15 41.54 -10.63
C ALA A 118 29.06 40.63 -10.03
N ARG A 119 29.44 39.42 -9.62
CA ARG A 119 28.56 38.46 -8.95
C ARG A 119 28.66 38.63 -7.43
N PRO A 120 27.54 38.83 -6.70
CA PRO A 120 27.56 38.98 -5.25
C PRO A 120 27.75 37.63 -4.53
N ALA A 121 28.39 37.71 -3.36
CA ALA A 121 28.76 36.60 -2.48
C ALA A 121 27.54 35.81 -1.96
N ALA A 122 27.63 34.47 -2.00
CA ALA A 122 26.66 33.60 -1.34
C ALA A 122 27.23 33.10 0.00
N LYS A 123 26.53 33.40 1.10
CA LYS A 123 26.77 32.85 2.43
C LYS A 123 26.43 31.35 2.48
N PRO A 124 27.12 30.54 3.31
CA PRO A 124 26.77 29.15 3.54
C PRO A 124 25.71 29.06 4.63
N THR A 125 24.67 28.25 4.42
CA THR A 125 23.82 27.78 5.53
C THR A 125 23.65 26.28 5.43
N SER A 126 24.44 25.60 6.25
CA SER A 126 24.24 24.23 6.70
C SER A 126 23.06 24.15 7.69
N SER A 127 22.79 22.92 8.16
CA SER A 127 21.93 22.56 9.30
C SER A 127 20.48 22.24 8.95
N SER A 128 19.86 21.21 9.51
CA SER A 128 20.30 19.98 10.16
C SER A 128 19.07 19.08 10.26
N ARG A 129 19.30 17.77 10.40
CA ARG A 129 18.28 16.77 10.68
C ARG A 129 17.49 17.10 11.95
N THR A 130 16.17 16.95 11.88
CA THR A 130 15.37 16.59 13.06
C THR A 130 14.64 15.28 12.78
N ARG A 131 15.15 14.22 13.42
CA ARG A 131 14.60 12.87 13.49
C ARG A 131 13.46 12.85 14.51
N PRO A 132 12.23 12.45 14.16
CA PRO A 132 11.17 12.32 15.16
C PRO A 132 11.38 11.11 16.06
N ALA A 133 11.07 11.30 17.35
CA ALA A 133 11.23 10.38 18.45
C ALA A 133 10.28 9.17 18.36
N GLN A 134 10.79 7.98 18.70
CA GLN A 134 9.98 6.77 18.89
C GLN A 134 9.24 6.83 20.24
N PRO A 135 7.93 6.52 20.29
CA PRO A 135 7.21 6.37 21.54
C PRO A 135 7.56 5.07 22.27
N LYS A 136 7.66 5.19 23.59
CA LYS A 136 8.04 4.16 24.56
C LYS A 136 7.03 2.99 24.60
N LYS A 137 7.57 1.77 24.72
CA LYS A 137 6.88 0.50 24.96
C LYS A 137 6.42 0.43 26.43
N PRO A 138 5.12 0.25 26.75
CA PRO A 138 4.70 -0.08 28.10
C PRO A 138 5.00 -1.55 28.45
N ALA A 139 5.22 -1.76 29.74
CA ALA A 139 5.83 -2.91 30.39
C ALA A 139 5.00 -4.20 30.30
N ALA A 140 5.72 -5.32 30.38
CA ALA A 140 5.17 -6.66 30.52
C ALA A 140 4.43 -6.78 31.86
N ALA A 141 3.21 -7.31 31.81
CA ALA A 141 2.53 -7.79 33.01
C ALA A 141 3.15 -9.13 33.42
N GLU A 142 3.47 -9.24 34.71
CA GLU A 142 4.01 -10.43 35.36
C GLU A 142 3.02 -11.61 35.32
N PRO A 143 3.53 -12.86 35.32
CA PRO A 143 2.71 -14.06 35.42
C PRO A 143 2.23 -14.28 36.87
N THR A 144 0.92 -14.42 37.06
CA THR A 144 0.35 -14.94 38.31
C THR A 144 0.55 -16.46 38.40
N PRO A 145 0.94 -17.02 39.56
CA PRO A 145 1.13 -18.46 39.76
C PRO A 145 -0.17 -19.25 39.99
N ALA A 146 -0.14 -20.48 39.48
CA ALA A 146 -0.74 -21.76 39.90
C ALA A 146 -2.10 -21.83 40.63
N THR A 147 -2.96 -22.72 40.11
CA THR A 147 -3.70 -23.71 40.91
C THR A 147 -3.71 -25.03 40.15
N ASP A 148 -2.89 -25.97 40.62
CA ASP A 148 -3.10 -27.41 40.44
C ASP A 148 -4.40 -27.80 41.15
N ASP A 149 -5.26 -28.56 40.48
CA ASP A 149 -6.26 -29.37 41.19
C ASP A 149 -6.28 -30.77 40.57
N THR A 150 -5.68 -31.67 41.33
CA THR A 150 -5.62 -33.12 41.14
C THR A 150 -6.74 -33.70 41.99
N THR A 151 -7.75 -34.30 41.36
CA THR A 151 -8.54 -35.36 42.03
C THR A 151 -8.79 -36.49 41.04
N GLN A 152 -7.91 -37.47 41.18
CA GLN A 152 -8.11 -38.89 40.93
C GLN A 152 -9.03 -39.44 42.03
N THR A 153 -10.13 -40.09 41.69
CA THR A 153 -10.74 -41.12 42.55
C THR A 153 -11.36 -42.21 41.69
N ALA A 154 -11.12 -43.43 42.17
CA ALA A 154 -11.37 -44.74 41.59
C ALA A 154 -12.84 -45.02 41.24
#